data_AF-A0A9N9SD21-F1
#
_entry.id   AF-A0A9N9SD21-F1
#
_cell.length_a   1.000
_cell.length_b   1.000
_cell.length_c   1.000
_cell.angle_alpha   90.00
_cell.angle_beta   90.00
_cell.angle_gamma   90.00
#
_symmetry.space_group_name_H-M   'P 1'
#
loop_
_entity.id
_entity.type
_entity.pdbx_description
1 polymer ?
#
loop_
_entity_poly.entity_id
_entity_poly.type
_entity_poly.pdbx_seq_one_letter_code
_entity_poly.pdbx_strand_id
1 'polypeptide(L)'
;MLSELHNTNAINYWLTEWTRSGAPIPKEVVTGASRALLSATIRAFTTCKSIGEYADSLWQKPSACYIRIDVAHFIKIYASLVKDLPRRVPVFHLGSIGQLILSKSLKEAEKILGSILLVSQCKTEGYLPSGEPCKSEAAKYSLKEIITSSEVMKLTEIPVYFKNPLNDKEHYQLVGLVNYTPPPPKRKSSQNQGIGHSTAYCLRGGYQWVEYDDSKKNERNKKSNVFVQPVLLVFVRNKI
;
A
#
# COMPACT_ATOMS: atom_id res chain seq x y z
N MET A 1 -19.25 21.37 22.47
CA MET A 1 -17.99 21.22 21.69
C MET A 1 -18.18 20.12 20.64
N LEU A 2 -17.54 20.15 19.45
CA LEU A 2 -17.67 19.06 18.45
C LEU A 2 -17.28 17.66 19.01
N SER A 3 -16.54 17.66 20.12
CA SER A 3 -16.15 16.50 20.93
C SER A 3 -17.26 15.92 21.83
N GLU A 4 -18.40 16.58 21.99
CA GLU A 4 -19.48 16.11 22.89
C GLU A 4 -20.64 15.48 22.11
N LEU A 5 -20.84 15.89 20.86
CA LEU A 5 -21.90 15.39 19.97
C LEU A 5 -21.28 14.97 18.64
N HIS A 6 -20.70 13.76 18.64
CA HIS A 6 -20.10 13.12 17.45
C HIS A 6 -21.14 12.56 16.47
N ASN A 7 -22.25 13.26 16.26
CA ASN A 7 -23.29 12.85 15.32
C ASN A 7 -23.16 13.61 14.00
N THR A 8 -23.67 13.01 12.92
CA THR A 8 -23.61 13.54 11.56
C THR A 8 -24.15 14.97 11.45
N ASN A 9 -25.23 15.29 12.14
CA ASN A 9 -25.92 16.58 11.99
C ASN A 9 -25.11 17.73 12.58
N ALA A 10 -24.55 17.54 13.78
CA ALA A 10 -23.71 18.53 14.45
C ALA A 10 -22.45 18.83 13.63
N ILE A 11 -21.78 17.78 13.13
CA ILE A 11 -20.58 17.91 12.28
C ILE A 11 -20.92 18.61 10.96
N ASN A 12 -22.02 18.22 10.32
CA ASN A 12 -22.45 18.83 9.06
C ASN A 12 -22.76 20.32 9.22
N TYR A 13 -23.49 20.68 10.29
CA TYR A 13 -23.81 22.08 10.59
C TYR A 13 -22.53 22.90 10.69
N TRP A 14 -21.57 22.46 11.50
CA TRP A 14 -20.32 23.18 11.69
C TRP A 14 -19.49 23.33 10.40
N LEU A 15 -19.38 22.26 9.59
CA LEU A 15 -18.69 22.33 8.29
C LEU A 15 -19.39 23.26 7.30
N THR A 16 -20.72 23.36 7.37
CA THR A 16 -21.50 24.30 6.54
C THR A 16 -21.35 25.74 7.02
N GLU A 17 -21.21 25.98 8.32
CA GLU A 17 -20.95 27.33 8.84
C GLU A 17 -19.59 27.87 8.40
N TRP A 18 -18.59 26.99 8.22
CA TRP A 18 -17.30 27.39 7.63
C TRP A 18 -17.46 27.98 6.23
N THR A 19 -18.19 27.29 5.36
CA THR A 19 -18.42 27.78 3.98
C THR A 19 -19.29 29.03 3.96
N ARG A 20 -20.31 29.11 4.83
CA ARG A 20 -21.13 30.32 5.02
C ARG A 20 -20.33 31.52 5.50
N SER A 21 -19.28 31.29 6.29
CA SER A 21 -18.36 32.33 6.76
C SER A 21 -17.35 32.77 5.69
N GLY A 22 -17.49 32.30 4.45
CA GLY A 22 -16.65 32.67 3.31
C GLY A 22 -15.44 31.75 3.09
N ALA A 23 -15.30 30.66 3.84
CA ALA A 23 -14.23 29.69 3.57
C ALA A 23 -14.50 28.97 2.24
N PRO A 24 -13.46 28.76 1.40
CA PRO A 24 -13.64 28.05 0.14
C PRO A 24 -13.99 26.58 0.39
N ILE A 25 -14.81 26.01 -0.51
CA ILE A 25 -15.08 24.58 -0.51
C ILE A 25 -13.77 23.83 -0.84
N PRO A 26 -13.36 22.86 -0.01
CA PRO A 26 -12.13 22.11 -0.26
C PRO A 26 -12.26 21.28 -1.54
N LYS A 27 -11.15 21.15 -2.28
CA LYS A 27 -11.06 20.24 -3.43
C LYS A 27 -10.95 18.77 -2.99
N GLU A 28 -10.38 18.54 -1.81
CA GLU A 28 -10.21 17.22 -1.23
C GLU A 28 -10.42 17.27 0.28
N VAL A 29 -11.09 16.26 0.83
CA VAL A 29 -11.20 16.01 2.27
C VAL A 29 -10.71 14.61 2.57
N VAL A 30 -9.74 14.52 3.48
CA VAL A 30 -9.21 13.27 4.01
C VAL A 30 -9.71 13.12 5.43
N THR A 31 -10.40 12.01 5.72
CA THR A 31 -11.00 11.77 7.03
C THR A 31 -10.82 10.33 7.48
N GLY A 32 -11.06 10.05 8.76
CA GLY A 32 -11.11 8.68 9.26
C GLY A 32 -12.33 7.91 8.74
N ALA A 33 -12.43 6.63 9.11
CA ALA A 33 -13.52 5.74 8.68
C ALA A 33 -14.85 5.90 9.45
N SER A 34 -15.02 6.98 10.24
CA SER A 34 -16.25 7.19 11.01
C SER A 34 -17.41 7.49 10.07
N ARG A 35 -18.50 6.72 10.20
CA ARG A 35 -19.73 6.93 9.42
C ARG A 35 -20.31 8.34 9.62
N ALA A 36 -20.21 8.88 10.84
CA ALA A 36 -20.69 10.23 11.16
C ALA A 36 -19.86 11.31 10.44
N LEU A 37 -18.53 11.19 10.46
CA LEU A 37 -17.63 12.12 9.76
C LEU A 37 -17.85 12.04 8.25
N LEU A 38 -17.82 10.84 7.66
CA LEU A 38 -18.02 10.65 6.22
C LEU A 38 -19.36 11.21 5.75
N SER A 39 -20.44 10.90 6.48
CA SER A 39 -21.77 11.40 6.13
C SER A 39 -21.87 12.92 6.23
N ALA A 40 -21.22 13.52 7.24
CA ALA A 40 -21.24 14.97 7.44
C ALA A 40 -20.42 15.70 6.37
N THR A 41 -19.21 15.23 6.06
CA THR A 41 -18.37 15.83 5.01
C THR A 41 -19.00 15.73 3.64
N ILE A 42 -19.65 14.60 3.33
CA ILE A 42 -20.37 14.40 2.07
C ILE A 42 -21.49 15.43 1.94
N ARG A 43 -22.32 15.59 2.98
CA ARG A 43 -23.43 16.54 2.96
C ARG A 43 -22.98 18.01 2.92
N ALA A 44 -21.85 18.32 3.55
CA ALA A 44 -21.34 19.69 3.62
C ALA A 44 -20.67 20.15 2.32
N PHE A 45 -19.93 19.25 1.64
CA PHE A 45 -19.03 19.63 0.55
C PHE A 45 -19.38 19.03 -0.80
N THR A 46 -20.43 18.20 -0.89
CA THR A 46 -20.88 17.59 -2.15
C THR A 46 -22.39 17.77 -2.33
N THR A 47 -22.89 17.43 -3.51
CA THR A 47 -24.34 17.39 -3.78
C THR A 47 -25.00 16.09 -3.29
N CYS A 48 -24.22 15.12 -2.82
CA CYS A 48 -24.70 13.79 -2.41
C CYS A 48 -25.25 13.82 -0.98
N LYS A 49 -26.27 13.00 -0.70
CA LYS A 49 -26.96 12.94 0.60
C LYS A 49 -26.50 11.78 1.48
N SER A 50 -25.85 10.79 0.87
CA SER A 50 -25.41 9.55 1.52
C SER A 50 -24.04 9.09 1.03
N ILE A 51 -23.41 8.20 1.81
CA ILE A 51 -22.15 7.55 1.44
C ILE A 51 -22.30 6.72 0.16
N GLY A 52 -23.41 6.00 0.00
CA GLY A 52 -23.68 5.18 -1.19
C GLY A 52 -23.80 6.03 -2.45
N GLU A 53 -24.64 7.06 -2.42
CA GLU A 53 -24.80 8.00 -3.53
C GLU A 53 -23.48 8.68 -3.91
N TYR A 54 -22.68 9.05 -2.91
CA TYR A 54 -21.34 9.60 -3.16
C TYR A 54 -20.43 8.58 -3.86
N ALA A 55 -20.36 7.35 -3.36
CA ALA A 55 -19.56 6.29 -3.97
C ALA A 55 -19.99 5.98 -5.42
N ASP A 56 -21.30 5.94 -5.68
CA ASP A 56 -21.84 5.72 -7.02
C ASP A 56 -21.52 6.89 -7.96
N SER A 57 -21.56 8.13 -7.45
CA SER A 57 -21.25 9.32 -8.24
C SER A 57 -19.81 9.34 -8.76
N LEU A 58 -18.86 8.80 -7.99
CA LEU A 58 -17.43 8.76 -8.35
C LEU A 58 -17.15 7.95 -9.62
N TRP A 59 -18.01 6.98 -9.95
CA TRP A 59 -17.89 6.20 -11.19
C TRP A 59 -18.26 6.99 -12.45
N GLN A 60 -19.12 8.00 -12.32
CA GLN A 60 -19.61 8.79 -13.44
C GLN A 60 -18.84 10.10 -13.61
N LYS A 61 -18.69 10.86 -12.51
CA LYS A 61 -18.02 12.15 -12.52
C LYS A 61 -17.50 12.49 -11.12
N PRO A 62 -16.24 12.92 -10.98
CA PRO A 62 -15.73 13.40 -9.70
C PRO A 62 -16.56 14.57 -9.18
N SER A 63 -16.97 14.49 -7.92
CA SER A 63 -17.61 15.61 -7.22
C SER A 63 -16.65 16.80 -7.13
N ALA A 64 -17.19 18.01 -6.94
CA ALA A 64 -16.40 19.22 -6.75
C ALA A 64 -15.42 19.11 -5.56
N CYS A 65 -15.77 18.30 -4.56
CA CYS A 65 -14.91 17.91 -3.45
C CYS A 65 -14.71 16.38 -3.45
N TYR A 66 -13.47 15.93 -3.56
CA TYR A 66 -13.10 14.52 -3.42
C TYR A 66 -12.90 14.15 -1.95
N ILE A 67 -13.77 13.30 -1.43
CA ILE A 67 -13.72 12.78 -0.06
C ILE A 67 -13.16 11.37 -0.08
N ARG A 68 -12.11 11.13 0.72
CA ARG A 68 -11.53 9.79 0.91
C ARG A 68 -11.20 9.50 2.38
N ILE A 69 -11.10 8.21 2.67
CA ILE A 69 -10.59 7.71 3.95
C ILE A 69 -9.07 7.80 3.92
N ASP A 70 -8.43 8.19 5.02
CA ASP A 70 -6.98 8.11 5.11
C ASP A 70 -6.48 6.65 5.05
N VAL A 71 -5.26 6.49 4.56
CA VAL A 71 -4.67 5.17 4.28
C VAL A 71 -4.59 4.31 5.55
N ALA A 72 -4.30 4.91 6.71
CA ALA A 72 -4.16 4.16 7.95
C ALA A 72 -5.50 3.57 8.41
N HIS A 73 -6.57 4.37 8.40
CA HIS A 73 -7.91 3.87 8.73
C HIS A 73 -8.42 2.87 7.69
N PHE A 74 -8.11 3.08 6.41
CA PHE A 74 -8.44 2.13 5.35
C PHE A 74 -7.78 0.76 5.59
N ILE A 75 -6.47 0.72 5.84
CA ILE A 75 -5.74 -0.52 6.18
C ILE A 75 -6.30 -1.14 7.45
N LYS A 76 -6.61 -0.34 8.48
CA LYS A 76 -7.15 -0.81 9.75
C LYS A 76 -8.49 -1.53 9.59
N ILE A 77 -9.36 -1.05 8.69
CA ILE A 77 -10.63 -1.75 8.36
C ILE A 77 -10.32 -3.17 7.91
N TYR A 78 -9.47 -3.35 6.88
CA TYR A 78 -9.16 -4.67 6.36
C TYR A 78 -8.39 -5.55 7.35
N ALA A 79 -7.45 -4.97 8.11
CA ALA A 79 -6.73 -5.68 9.16
C ALA A 79 -7.69 -6.26 10.20
N SER A 80 -8.74 -5.52 10.57
CA SER A 80 -9.75 -6.00 11.52
C SER A 80 -10.58 -7.16 10.98
N LEU A 81 -10.81 -7.23 9.66
CA LEU A 81 -11.58 -8.30 9.01
C LEU A 81 -10.81 -9.62 8.96
N VAL A 82 -9.48 -9.56 8.95
CA VAL A 82 -8.61 -10.75 8.84
C VAL A 82 -7.91 -11.11 10.16
N LYS A 83 -8.07 -10.33 11.23
CA LYS A 83 -7.27 -10.42 12.46
C LYS A 83 -7.27 -11.82 13.13
N ASP A 84 -8.38 -12.54 13.02
CA ASP A 84 -8.56 -13.84 13.67
C ASP A 84 -8.20 -15.02 12.75
N LEU A 85 -7.71 -14.74 11.54
CA LEU A 85 -7.31 -15.76 10.56
C LEU A 85 -5.87 -16.23 10.80
N PRO A 86 -5.51 -17.44 10.31
CA PRO A 86 -4.16 -17.97 10.46
C PRO A 86 -3.10 -17.00 9.92
N ARG A 87 -1.99 -16.83 10.65
CA ARG A 87 -0.94 -15.80 10.43
C ARG A 87 -0.57 -15.47 8.97
N ARG A 88 -0.58 -16.44 8.05
CA ARG A 88 -0.24 -16.23 6.64
C ARG A 88 -1.34 -15.52 5.84
N VAL A 89 -2.59 -15.68 6.24
CA VAL A 89 -3.77 -15.11 5.56
C VAL A 89 -3.81 -13.58 5.71
N PRO A 90 -3.67 -12.99 6.92
CA PRO A 90 -3.56 -11.55 7.06
C PRO A 90 -2.42 -10.94 6.24
N VAL A 91 -1.24 -11.57 6.25
CA VAL A 91 -0.08 -11.08 5.48
C VAL A 91 -0.40 -11.02 3.99
N PHE A 92 -1.03 -12.05 3.44
CA PHE A 92 -1.42 -12.08 2.04
C PHE A 92 -2.48 -11.02 1.70
N HIS A 93 -3.56 -10.90 2.48
CA HIS A 93 -4.61 -9.93 2.18
C HIS A 93 -4.15 -8.48 2.41
N LEU A 94 -3.42 -8.20 3.49
CA LEU A 94 -2.89 -6.86 3.75
C LEU A 94 -1.83 -6.46 2.73
N GLY A 95 -0.99 -7.39 2.27
CA GLY A 95 -0.09 -7.16 1.15
C GLY A 95 -0.85 -6.80 -0.14
N SER A 96 -1.92 -7.55 -0.44
CA SER A 96 -2.78 -7.28 -1.61
C SER A 96 -3.47 -5.91 -1.53
N ILE A 97 -3.99 -5.54 -0.34
CA ILE A 97 -4.60 -4.23 -0.09
C ILE A 97 -3.57 -3.11 -0.19
N GLY A 98 -2.34 -3.34 0.27
CA GLY A 98 -1.23 -2.40 0.07
C GLY A 98 -0.98 -2.13 -1.42
N GLN A 99 -0.95 -3.18 -2.24
CA GLN A 99 -0.80 -3.04 -3.70
C GLN A 99 -1.98 -2.31 -4.34
N LEU A 100 -3.21 -2.54 -3.86
CA LEU A 100 -4.39 -1.78 -4.31
C LEU A 100 -4.25 -0.27 -4.05
N ILE A 101 -3.75 0.11 -2.86
CA ILE A 101 -3.53 1.51 -2.49
C ILE A 101 -2.43 2.17 -3.35
N LEU A 102 -1.41 1.39 -3.72
CA LEU A 102 -0.27 1.84 -4.52
C LEU A 102 -0.55 1.81 -6.03
N SER A 103 -1.70 1.30 -6.46
CA SER A 103 -2.05 1.18 -7.87
C SER A 103 -2.04 2.55 -8.57
N LYS A 104 -1.49 2.58 -9.78
CA LYS A 104 -1.33 3.81 -10.58
C LYS A 104 -2.43 3.99 -11.63
N SER A 105 -3.34 3.04 -11.76
CA SER A 105 -4.44 3.11 -12.73
C SER A 105 -5.70 2.40 -12.23
N LEU A 106 -6.87 2.91 -12.63
CA LEU A 106 -8.16 2.31 -12.28
C LEU A 106 -8.23 0.84 -12.73
N LYS A 107 -7.75 0.54 -13.94
CA LYS A 107 -7.73 -0.82 -14.50
C LYS A 107 -6.91 -1.80 -13.65
N GLU A 108 -5.76 -1.37 -13.14
CA GLU A 108 -4.94 -2.17 -12.25
C GLU A 108 -5.64 -2.37 -10.90
N ALA A 109 -6.20 -1.29 -10.32
CA ALA A 109 -6.95 -1.35 -9.09
C ALA A 109 -8.14 -2.31 -9.18
N GLU A 110 -8.92 -2.25 -10.26
CA GLU A 110 -10.02 -3.18 -10.56
C GLU A 110 -9.55 -4.63 -10.62
N LYS A 111 -8.42 -4.90 -11.30
CA LYS A 111 -7.84 -6.25 -11.39
C LYS A 111 -7.42 -6.77 -10.02
N ILE A 112 -6.76 -5.94 -9.21
CA ILE A 112 -6.32 -6.31 -7.85
C ILE A 112 -7.54 -6.56 -6.96
N LEU A 113 -8.49 -5.63 -6.94
CA LEU A 113 -9.72 -5.74 -6.13
C LEU A 113 -10.53 -6.97 -6.51
N GLY A 114 -10.74 -7.21 -7.80
CA GLY A 114 -11.44 -8.40 -8.30
C GLY A 114 -10.75 -9.69 -7.89
N SER A 115 -9.41 -9.72 -7.94
CA SER A 115 -8.63 -10.88 -7.48
C SER A 115 -8.75 -11.10 -5.97
N ILE A 116 -8.74 -10.03 -5.16
CA ILE A 116 -8.93 -10.10 -3.71
C ILE A 116 -10.31 -10.68 -3.39
N LEU A 117 -11.36 -10.15 -4.02
CA LEU A 117 -12.73 -10.60 -3.81
C LEU A 117 -12.91 -12.06 -4.22
N LEU A 118 -12.35 -12.45 -5.37
CA LEU A 118 -12.44 -13.82 -5.86
C LEU A 118 -11.79 -14.81 -4.89
N VAL A 119 -10.55 -14.53 -4.45
CA VAL A 119 -9.86 -15.40 -3.48
C VAL A 119 -10.59 -15.44 -2.14
N SER A 120 -11.17 -14.31 -1.70
CA SER A 120 -11.84 -14.22 -0.40
C SER A 120 -13.22 -14.90 -0.37
N GLN A 121 -13.92 -14.96 -1.51
CA GLN A 121 -15.28 -15.51 -1.59
C GLN A 121 -15.33 -16.95 -2.13
N CYS A 122 -14.26 -17.41 -2.80
CA CYS A 122 -14.21 -18.77 -3.33
C CYS A 122 -14.11 -19.80 -2.21
N LYS A 123 -15.03 -20.78 -2.23
CA LYS A 123 -15.02 -21.93 -1.32
C LYS A 123 -13.97 -22.99 -1.68
N THR A 124 -13.41 -22.92 -2.89
CA THR A 124 -12.47 -23.89 -3.44
C THR A 124 -11.20 -23.19 -3.94
N GLU A 125 -10.07 -23.90 -3.81
CA GLU A 125 -8.76 -23.49 -4.32
C GLU A 125 -8.05 -24.68 -4.98
N GLY A 126 -6.97 -24.44 -5.71
CA GLY A 126 -6.21 -25.48 -6.41
C GLY A 126 -6.54 -25.67 -7.89
N TYR A 127 -6.39 -26.89 -8.38
CA TYR A 127 -6.39 -27.21 -9.81
C TYR A 127 -7.62 -28.00 -10.23
N LEU A 128 -8.10 -27.72 -11.43
CA LEU A 128 -9.13 -28.51 -12.10
C LEU A 128 -8.57 -29.90 -12.45
N PRO A 129 -9.44 -30.91 -12.71
CA PRO A 129 -9.00 -32.23 -13.17
C PRO A 129 -8.15 -32.21 -14.45
N SER A 130 -8.31 -31.16 -15.28
CA SER A 130 -7.47 -30.91 -16.47
C SER A 130 -6.02 -30.54 -16.15
N GLY A 131 -5.69 -30.26 -14.87
CA GLY A 131 -4.38 -29.78 -14.43
C GLY A 131 -4.21 -28.26 -14.50
N GLU A 132 -5.23 -27.52 -14.95
CA GLU A 132 -5.23 -26.06 -14.97
C GLU A 132 -5.63 -25.47 -13.62
N PRO A 133 -5.07 -24.32 -13.20
CA PRO A 133 -5.49 -23.66 -11.97
C PRO A 133 -6.95 -23.20 -12.10
N CYS A 134 -7.74 -23.38 -11.04
CA CYS A 134 -9.06 -22.77 -10.99
C CYS A 134 -8.94 -21.24 -10.93
N LYS A 135 -10.04 -20.51 -11.17
CA LYS A 135 -10.01 -19.04 -11.20
C LYS A 135 -9.48 -18.42 -9.89
N SER A 136 -9.85 -19.00 -8.75
CA SER A 136 -9.35 -18.58 -7.43
C SER A 136 -7.84 -18.78 -7.30
N GLU A 137 -7.34 -19.95 -7.72
CA GLU A 137 -5.91 -20.27 -7.66
C GLU A 137 -5.09 -19.38 -8.61
N ALA A 138 -5.59 -19.12 -9.82
CA ALA A 138 -4.98 -18.19 -10.76
C ALA A 138 -4.92 -16.75 -10.22
N ALA A 139 -6.00 -16.27 -9.60
CA ALA A 139 -6.02 -14.95 -8.96
C ALA A 139 -5.08 -14.85 -7.75
N LYS A 140 -5.01 -15.90 -6.94
CA LYS A 140 -4.06 -16.03 -5.83
C LYS A 140 -2.63 -15.97 -6.32
N TYR A 141 -2.29 -16.63 -7.42
CA TYR A 141 -0.97 -16.53 -8.05
C TYR A 141 -0.67 -15.12 -8.54
N SER A 142 -1.60 -14.49 -9.27
CA SER A 142 -1.43 -13.10 -9.74
C SER A 142 -1.22 -12.13 -8.58
N LEU A 143 -1.96 -12.27 -7.47
CA LEU A 143 -1.79 -11.43 -6.29
C LEU A 143 -0.44 -11.69 -5.62
N LYS A 144 -0.04 -12.95 -5.45
CA LYS A 144 1.30 -13.27 -4.91
C LYS A 144 2.40 -12.65 -5.74
N GLU A 145 2.31 -12.74 -7.07
CA GLU A 145 3.26 -12.10 -7.97
C GLU A 145 3.29 -10.60 -7.71
N ILE A 146 2.18 -9.88 -7.75
CA ILE A 146 2.18 -8.42 -7.53
C ILE A 146 2.70 -8.03 -6.13
N ILE A 147 2.36 -8.80 -5.08
CA ILE A 147 2.86 -8.54 -3.71
C ILE A 147 4.37 -8.76 -3.62
N THR A 148 4.89 -9.75 -4.34
CA THR A 148 6.31 -10.15 -4.29
C THR A 148 7.16 -9.58 -5.40
N SER A 149 6.56 -8.96 -6.41
CA SER A 149 7.22 -8.26 -7.50
C SER A 149 7.56 -6.86 -7.03
N SER A 150 8.55 -6.74 -6.15
CA SER A 150 9.25 -5.46 -6.04
C SER A 150 10.14 -5.33 -7.28
N GLU A 151 10.23 -4.12 -7.81
CA GLU A 151 11.01 -3.85 -9.01
C GLU A 151 12.46 -4.29 -8.79
N VAL A 152 12.94 -5.22 -9.62
CA VAL A 152 14.34 -5.62 -9.60
C VAL A 152 15.11 -4.52 -10.32
N MET A 153 16.01 -3.86 -9.62
CA MET A 153 16.79 -2.74 -10.13
C MET A 153 18.26 -2.90 -9.75
N LYS A 154 19.17 -2.23 -10.45
CA LYS A 154 20.58 -2.23 -10.07
C LYS A 154 20.80 -1.29 -8.89
N LEU A 155 21.78 -1.58 -8.04
CA LEU A 155 22.20 -0.65 -6.98
C LEU A 155 22.56 0.75 -7.53
N THR A 156 23.08 0.84 -8.76
CA THR A 156 23.34 2.14 -9.44
C THR A 156 22.10 2.94 -9.77
N GLU A 157 20.95 2.29 -9.91
CA GLU A 157 19.69 2.93 -10.31
C GLU A 157 18.95 3.51 -9.09
N ILE A 158 19.38 3.16 -7.87
CA ILE A 158 18.76 3.65 -6.65
C ILE A 158 19.21 5.09 -6.39
N PRO A 159 18.28 6.04 -6.20
CA PRO A 159 18.63 7.43 -5.93
C PRO A 159 19.40 7.53 -4.61
N VAL A 160 20.66 7.93 -4.68
CA VAL A 160 21.51 8.14 -3.50
C VAL A 160 21.12 9.41 -2.73
N TYR A 161 20.48 10.36 -3.41
CA TYR A 161 20.01 11.60 -2.83
C TYR A 161 18.51 11.73 -3.01
N PHE A 162 17.83 12.12 -1.94
CA PHE A 162 16.40 12.37 -1.91
C PHE A 162 16.15 13.77 -1.36
N LYS A 163 15.35 14.57 -2.07
CA LYS A 163 14.89 15.89 -1.64
C LYS A 163 13.50 15.74 -1.04
N ASN A 164 13.27 16.26 0.16
CA ASN A 164 11.94 16.20 0.78
C ASN A 164 10.95 17.02 -0.06
N PRO A 165 9.89 16.41 -0.61
CA PRO A 165 8.90 17.11 -1.43
C PRO A 165 8.09 18.15 -0.65
N LEU A 166 8.09 18.08 0.69
CA LEU A 166 7.39 19.02 1.57
C LEU A 166 8.29 20.12 2.11
N ASN A 167 9.62 19.97 2.04
CA ASN A 167 10.57 20.96 2.51
C ASN A 167 11.84 20.93 1.66
N ASP A 168 11.93 21.89 0.75
CA ASP A 168 13.01 21.98 -0.21
C ASP A 168 14.40 22.18 0.38
N LYS A 169 14.51 22.57 1.65
CA LYS A 169 15.77 22.73 2.38
C LYS A 169 16.26 21.42 3.01
N GLU A 170 15.44 20.37 3.02
CA GLU A 170 15.80 19.09 3.61
C GLU A 170 16.25 18.10 2.54
N HIS A 171 17.53 17.75 2.63
CA HIS A 171 18.16 16.75 1.78
C HIS A 171 18.49 15.51 2.60
N TYR A 172 18.31 14.35 1.98
CA TYR A 172 18.58 13.07 2.57
C TYR A 172 19.54 12.28 1.69
N GLN A 173 20.46 11.57 2.31
CA GLN A 173 21.39 10.67 1.66
C GLN A 173 21.04 9.22 2.01
N LEU A 174 21.03 8.36 1.01
CA LEU A 174 20.85 6.93 1.18
C LEU A 174 22.04 6.35 1.95
N VAL A 175 21.77 5.63 3.04
CA VAL A 175 22.81 4.93 3.83
C VAL A 175 22.72 3.43 3.69
N GLY A 176 21.58 2.91 3.23
CA GLY A 176 21.42 1.50 2.97
C GLY A 176 20.01 1.11 2.54
N LEU A 177 19.84 -0.18 2.30
CA LEU A 177 18.58 -0.80 1.94
C LEU A 177 18.48 -2.21 2.50
N VAL A 178 17.27 -2.71 2.59
CA VAL A 178 16.98 -4.13 2.76
C VAL A 178 16.52 -4.67 1.42
N ASN A 179 17.17 -5.73 0.97
CA ASN A 179 16.91 -6.46 -0.26
C ASN A 179 16.18 -7.76 0.07
N TYR A 180 15.17 -8.12 -0.70
CA TYR A 180 14.49 -9.41 -0.58
C TYR A 180 14.78 -10.29 -1.81
N THR A 181 15.30 -11.48 -1.58
CA THR A 181 15.54 -12.48 -2.64
C THR A 181 14.45 -13.54 -2.54
N PRO A 182 13.53 -13.64 -3.52
CA PRO A 182 12.51 -14.67 -3.50
C PRO A 182 13.15 -16.08 -3.59
N PRO A 183 12.48 -17.11 -3.05
CA PRO A 183 12.96 -18.47 -3.19
C PRO A 183 13.01 -18.86 -4.69
N PRO A 184 13.99 -19.68 -5.12
CA PRO A 184 14.07 -20.11 -6.52
C PRO A 184 12.79 -20.85 -6.95
N PRO A 185 12.30 -20.63 -8.19
CA PRO A 185 11.12 -21.31 -8.69
C PRO A 185 11.35 -22.82 -8.72
N LYS A 186 10.47 -23.59 -8.08
CA LYS A 186 10.62 -25.04 -7.96
C LYS A 186 10.42 -25.77 -9.29
N ARG A 187 11.23 -26.80 -9.51
CA ARG A 187 10.84 -27.95 -10.36
C ARG A 187 9.85 -28.83 -9.58
N LYS A 188 8.56 -28.70 -9.92
CA LYS A 188 7.36 -29.57 -9.71
C LYS A 188 7.15 -30.50 -8.48
N SER A 189 8.06 -30.78 -7.53
CA SER A 189 7.87 -31.95 -6.63
C SER A 189 8.03 -31.77 -5.11
N SER A 190 8.01 -30.57 -4.52
CA SER A 190 7.99 -30.46 -3.05
C SER A 190 7.04 -29.41 -2.51
N GLN A 191 6.18 -29.79 -1.56
CA GLN A 191 5.10 -28.97 -0.99
C GLN A 191 5.57 -27.89 0.02
N ASN A 192 6.86 -27.82 0.37
CA ASN A 192 7.36 -26.81 1.30
C ASN A 192 7.84 -25.54 0.58
N GLN A 193 6.98 -24.52 0.44
CA GLN A 193 7.42 -23.19 -0.03
C GLN A 193 8.52 -22.66 0.89
N GLY A 194 9.74 -22.50 0.35
CA GLY A 194 10.82 -21.84 1.07
C GLY A 194 10.42 -20.39 1.34
N ILE A 195 10.70 -19.90 2.54
CA ILE A 195 10.57 -18.47 2.86
C ILE A 195 11.73 -17.79 2.14
N GLY A 196 11.46 -16.73 1.36
CA GLY A 196 12.53 -15.98 0.69
C GLY A 196 13.51 -15.38 1.70
N HIS A 197 14.62 -14.86 1.20
CA HIS A 197 15.76 -14.45 2.02
C HIS A 197 15.94 -12.93 2.02
N SER A 198 16.17 -12.32 3.17
CA SER A 198 16.42 -10.87 3.26
C SER A 198 17.90 -10.59 3.53
N THR A 199 18.49 -9.68 2.78
CA THR A 199 19.86 -9.19 2.98
C THR A 199 19.87 -7.69 3.11
N ALA A 200 20.83 -7.13 3.85
CA ALA A 200 20.98 -5.68 3.96
C ALA A 200 22.18 -5.21 3.12
N TYR A 201 22.04 -4.08 2.46
CA TYR A 201 23.11 -3.41 1.73
C TYR A 201 23.34 -2.04 2.34
N CYS A 202 24.56 -1.72 2.74
CA CYS A 202 24.91 -0.38 3.24
C CYS A 202 25.79 0.34 2.23
N LEU A 203 25.51 1.62 2.03
CA LEU A 203 26.35 2.52 1.25
C LEU A 203 27.41 3.12 2.18
N ARG A 204 28.67 2.77 1.95
CA ARG A 204 29.83 3.32 2.66
C ARG A 204 30.42 4.51 1.89
N GLY A 205 31.37 5.19 2.51
CA GLY A 205 32.12 6.28 1.86
C GLY A 205 32.72 5.84 0.52
N GLY A 206 32.75 6.76 -0.45
CA GLY A 206 33.21 6.46 -1.81
C GLY A 206 32.21 5.68 -2.66
N TYR A 207 30.92 5.69 -2.30
CA TYR A 207 29.84 4.99 -3.01
C TYR A 207 30.03 3.48 -3.12
N GLN A 208 30.72 2.89 -2.13
CA GLN A 208 30.96 1.45 -2.07
C GLN A 208 29.81 0.76 -1.34
N TRP A 209 29.26 -0.28 -1.96
CA TRP A 209 28.18 -1.08 -1.37
C TRP A 209 28.73 -2.27 -0.60
N VAL A 210 28.21 -2.49 0.60
CA VAL A 210 28.55 -3.63 1.47
C VAL A 210 27.29 -4.44 1.77
N GLU A 211 27.29 -5.73 1.45
CA GLU A 211 26.21 -6.66 1.79
C GLU A 211 26.44 -7.30 3.17
N TYR A 212 25.36 -7.38 3.93
CA TYR A 212 25.21 -8.11 5.18
C TYR A 212 24.12 -9.17 5.00
N ASP A 213 24.44 -10.40 5.36
CA ASP A 213 23.62 -11.58 5.12
C ASP A 213 23.65 -12.46 6.38
N ASP A 214 22.61 -12.31 7.20
CA ASP A 214 22.45 -12.92 8.52
C ASP A 214 23.70 -12.77 9.42
N SER A 215 24.14 -13.88 10.03
CA SER A 215 25.26 -13.97 10.95
C SER A 215 26.59 -14.24 10.25
N LYS A 216 26.67 -14.10 8.92
CA LYS A 216 27.95 -14.23 8.22
C LYS A 216 28.88 -13.13 8.73
N LYS A 217 29.95 -13.54 9.42
CA LYS A 217 30.93 -12.64 10.06
C LYS A 217 31.66 -11.70 9.09
N ASN A 218 31.54 -11.92 7.79
CA ASN A 218 32.31 -11.21 6.77
C ASN A 218 31.41 -10.30 5.95
N GLU A 219 31.67 -9.00 6.04
CA GLU A 219 31.18 -7.98 5.12
C GLU A 219 31.62 -8.31 3.69
N ARG A 220 30.71 -8.20 2.72
CA ARG A 220 31.02 -8.44 1.31
C ARG A 220 30.89 -7.14 0.52
N ASN A 221 32.01 -6.66 0.00
CA ASN A 221 31.98 -5.58 -0.99
C ASN A 221 31.21 -6.03 -2.24
N LYS A 222 30.26 -5.22 -2.67
CA LYS A 222 29.42 -5.46 -3.84
C LYS A 222 29.66 -4.40 -4.88
N LYS A 223 29.71 -4.85 -6.13
CA LYS A 223 29.71 -3.96 -7.28
C LYS A 223 28.34 -3.29 -7.39
N SER A 224 28.32 -2.06 -7.87
CA SER A 224 27.09 -1.29 -8.03
C SER A 224 26.14 -1.82 -9.12
N ASN A 225 26.61 -2.73 -9.98
CA ASN A 225 25.79 -3.38 -11.01
C ASN A 225 25.00 -4.60 -10.53
N VAL A 226 25.04 -4.90 -9.22
CA VAL A 226 24.24 -5.99 -8.63
C VAL A 226 22.76 -5.62 -8.71
N PHE A 227 21.95 -6.56 -9.21
CA PHE A 227 20.50 -6.46 -9.17
C PHE A 227 20.01 -6.76 -7.77
N VAL A 228 19.16 -5.89 -7.27
CA VAL A 228 18.50 -5.97 -5.97
C VAL A 228 17.01 -5.73 -6.15
N GLN A 229 16.26 -6.23 -5.20
CA GLN A 229 14.83 -6.05 -5.06
C GLN A 229 14.61 -5.35 -3.70
N PRO A 230 14.75 -4.00 -3.66
CA PRO A 230 14.72 -3.26 -2.41
C PRO A 230 13.30 -3.27 -1.83
N VAL A 231 13.19 -3.67 -0.55
CA VAL A 231 11.94 -3.66 0.22
C VAL A 231 11.91 -2.53 1.27
N LEU A 232 13.08 -1.99 1.63
CA LEU A 232 13.22 -0.83 2.50
C LEU A 232 14.43 -0.02 2.04
N LEU A 233 14.28 1.30 1.92
CA LEU A 233 15.38 2.24 1.72
C LEU A 233 15.56 3.05 3.00
N VAL A 234 16.81 3.22 3.44
CA VAL A 234 17.15 3.97 4.65
C VAL A 234 17.91 5.22 4.24
N PHE A 235 17.30 6.36 4.54
CA PHE A 235 17.83 7.69 4.23
C PHE A 235 18.14 8.43 5.54
N VAL A 236 19.28 9.12 5.58
CA VAL A 236 19.68 9.98 6.71
C VAL A 236 19.69 11.42 6.24
N ARG A 237 19.16 12.33 7.06
CA ARG A 237 19.14 13.76 6.78
C ARG A 237 20.57 14.30 6.77
N ASN A 238 20.95 14.98 5.68
CA ASN A 238 22.18 15.74 5.63
C ASN A 238 22.01 17.02 6.45
N LYS A 239 22.85 17.19 7.47
CA LYS A 239 23.07 18.50 8.07
C LYS A 239 24.04 19.23 7.15
N ILE A 240 23.51 20.01 6.21
CA ILE A 240 24.27 21.05 5.53
C ILE A 240 24.45 22.20 6.51
#